data_AF-A0A8J2RI89-F1
#
_entry.id   AF-A0A8J2RI89-F1
#
_cell.length_a   1.000
_cell.length_b   1.000
_cell.length_c   1.000
_cell.angle_alpha   90.00
_cell.angle_beta   90.00
_cell.angle_gamma   90.00
#
_symmetry.space_group_name_H-M   'P 1'
#
loop_
_entity.id
_entity.type
_entity.pdbx_description
1 polymer ?
#
loop_
_entity_poly.entity_id
_entity_poly.type
_entity_poly.pdbx_seq_one_letter_code
_entity_poly.pdbx_strand_id
1 'polypeptide(L)'
;MFEENEELLHLFEKFRELRTKAAIVSSAELAEHATQVMHTIDEGIKGLADMDSFFTYVRHVGGTHRQVPGFKSENFMKIEQPFLEAAKKNLGERYTPNIENIYKLTIRFILENLVKGYEEAGEENGTTQT
;
A
#
# COMPACT_ATOMS: atom_id res chain seq x y z
N MET A 1 -6.77 -8.83 4.14
CA MET A 1 -5.35 -8.41 4.15
C MET A 1 -4.60 -9.15 5.25
N PHE A 2 -4.55 -8.67 6.51
CA PHE A 2 -3.81 -9.37 7.58
C PHE A 2 -4.42 -10.70 8.02
N GLU A 3 -5.72 -10.92 7.84
CA GLU A 3 -6.35 -12.23 8.12
C GLU A 3 -5.87 -13.34 7.18
N GLU A 4 -5.40 -12.98 5.99
CA GLU A 4 -4.98 -13.91 4.94
C GLU A 4 -3.45 -13.88 4.73
N ASN A 5 -2.77 -12.96 5.41
CA ASN A 5 -1.33 -12.70 5.28
C ASN A 5 -0.79 -12.32 6.68
N GLU A 6 -0.96 -13.22 7.66
CA GLU A 6 -0.56 -13.00 9.05
C GLU A 6 0.93 -12.66 9.17
N GLU A 7 1.76 -13.11 8.23
CA GLU A 7 3.18 -12.81 8.19
C GLU A 7 3.49 -11.32 8.01
N LEU A 8 2.57 -10.55 7.41
CA LEU A 8 2.72 -9.10 7.26
C LEU A 8 2.61 -8.37 8.59
N LEU A 9 1.93 -8.95 9.59
CA LEU A 9 1.83 -8.37 10.93
C LEU A 9 3.19 -8.31 11.63
N HIS A 10 4.10 -9.23 11.30
CA HIS A 10 5.44 -9.26 11.91
C HIS A 10 6.35 -8.10 11.47
N LEU A 11 6.00 -7.42 10.38
CA LEU A 11 6.72 -6.25 9.86
C LEU A 11 6.46 -4.98 10.67
N PHE A 12 5.39 -4.97 11.48
CA PHE A 12 5.12 -3.87 12.39
C PHE A 12 5.61 -4.22 13.80
N GLU A 13 6.75 -3.63 14.21
CA GLU A 13 7.44 -4.01 15.46
C GLU A 13 6.55 -3.89 16.71
N LYS A 14 5.66 -2.90 16.76
CA LYS A 14 4.71 -2.68 17.87
C LYS A 14 3.51 -3.65 17.88
N PHE A 15 3.38 -4.54 16.89
CA PHE A 15 2.22 -5.42 16.70
C PHE A 15 2.49 -6.90 16.90
N ARG A 16 3.76 -7.33 17.07
CA ARG A 16 4.09 -8.76 17.22
C ARG A 16 3.33 -9.48 18.34
N GLU A 17 2.77 -8.74 19.30
CA GLU A 17 2.07 -9.28 20.47
C GLU A 17 0.53 -9.26 20.37
N LEU A 18 -0.06 -8.53 19.41
CA LEU A 18 -1.52 -8.40 19.28
C LEU A 18 -2.11 -9.59 18.51
N ARG A 19 -2.62 -10.60 19.24
CA ARG A 19 -3.13 -11.85 18.66
C ARG A 19 -4.62 -11.86 18.30
N THR A 20 -5.39 -10.82 18.63
CA THR A 20 -6.85 -10.82 18.48
C THR A 20 -7.36 -9.79 17.48
N LYS A 21 -8.34 -10.17 16.65
CA LYS A 21 -8.95 -9.31 15.61
C LYS A 21 -9.39 -7.94 16.13
N ALA A 22 -10.01 -7.91 17.31
CA ALA A 22 -10.48 -6.67 17.93
C ALA A 22 -9.32 -5.71 18.24
N ALA A 23 -8.19 -6.24 18.72
CA ALA A 23 -7.02 -5.43 19.03
C ALA A 23 -6.34 -4.87 17.76
N ILE A 24 -6.29 -5.67 16.69
CA ILE A 24 -5.74 -5.28 15.39
C ILE A 24 -6.54 -4.13 14.77
N VAL A 25 -7.87 -4.24 14.74
CA VAL A 25 -8.77 -3.21 14.18
C VAL A 25 -8.77 -1.92 15.02
N SER A 26 -8.57 -2.03 16.33
CA SER A 26 -8.48 -0.87 17.23
C SER A 26 -7.11 -0.20 17.29
N SER A 27 -6.12 -0.72 16.56
CA SER A 27 -4.76 -0.17 16.62
C SER A 27 -4.67 1.19 15.95
N ALA A 28 -4.25 2.19 16.72
CA ALA A 28 -4.02 3.55 16.23
C ALA A 28 -2.95 3.60 15.12
N GLU A 29 -1.90 2.77 15.21
CA GLU A 29 -0.82 2.74 14.22
C GLU A 29 -1.28 2.10 12.90
N LEU A 30 -2.18 1.11 12.95
CA LEU A 30 -2.75 0.53 11.73
C LEU A 30 -3.76 1.47 11.09
N ALA A 31 -4.56 2.16 11.91
CA ALA A 31 -5.46 3.20 11.43
C ALA A 31 -4.68 4.37 10.80
N GLU A 32 -3.55 4.78 11.41
CA GLU A 32 -2.66 5.81 10.87
C GLU A 32 -2.01 5.36 9.56
N HIS A 33 -1.47 4.14 9.49
CA HIS A 33 -0.90 3.61 8.26
C HIS A 33 -1.95 3.46 7.16
N ALA A 34 -3.15 2.94 7.48
CA ALA A 34 -4.26 2.89 6.54
C ALA A 34 -4.68 4.29 6.06
N THR A 35 -4.65 5.29 6.95
CA THR A 35 -4.91 6.69 6.59
C THR A 35 -3.85 7.22 5.63
N GLN A 36 -2.57 6.92 5.85
CA GLN A 36 -1.48 7.30 4.93
C GLN A 36 -1.60 6.61 3.57
N VAL A 37 -2.00 5.34 3.54
CA VAL A 37 -2.28 4.61 2.29
C VAL A 37 -3.44 5.26 1.54
N MET A 38 -4.56 5.55 2.22
CA MET A 38 -5.71 6.22 1.60
C MET A 38 -5.36 7.63 1.12
N HIS A 39 -4.57 8.39 1.88
CA HIS A 39 -4.07 9.69 1.46
C HIS A 39 -3.18 9.58 0.22
N THR A 40 -2.30 8.58 0.17
CA THR A 40 -1.44 8.30 -0.99
C THR A 40 -2.24 7.93 -2.23
N ILE A 41 -3.34 7.20 -2.07
CA ILE A 41 -4.27 6.89 -3.15
C ILE A 41 -5.04 8.14 -3.60
N ASP A 42 -5.50 8.98 -2.66
CA ASP A 42 -6.20 10.24 -2.96
C ASP A 42 -5.32 11.25 -3.70
N GLU A 43 -4.12 11.51 -3.20
CA GLU A 43 -3.11 12.31 -3.89
C GLU A 43 -2.71 11.64 -5.21
N GLY A 44 -2.73 10.31 -5.24
CA GLY A 44 -2.56 9.50 -6.42
C GLY A 44 -3.55 9.84 -7.54
N ILE A 45 -4.84 9.86 -7.18
CA ILE A 45 -5.96 10.16 -8.07
C ILE A 45 -5.99 11.64 -8.47
N LYS A 46 -5.72 12.56 -7.53
CA LYS A 46 -5.63 14.01 -7.81
C LYS A 46 -4.45 14.33 -8.73
N GLY A 47 -3.33 13.63 -8.52
CA GLY A 47 -2.11 13.69 -9.32
C GLY A 47 -2.26 13.09 -10.72
N LEU A 48 -3.39 12.46 -11.09
CA LEU A 48 -3.61 12.10 -12.50
C LEU A 48 -3.67 13.34 -13.43
N ALA A 49 -3.86 14.53 -12.88
CA ALA A 49 -3.70 15.80 -13.60
C ALA A 49 -2.22 16.23 -13.76
N ASP A 50 -1.33 15.72 -12.91
CA ASP A 50 0.12 15.94 -12.93
C ASP A 50 0.85 14.62 -12.59
N MET A 51 1.05 13.81 -13.64
CA MET A 51 1.62 12.48 -13.51
C MET A 51 3.06 12.49 -12.96
N ASP A 52 3.81 13.57 -13.13
CA ASP A 52 5.19 13.65 -12.65
C ASP A 52 5.20 13.74 -11.11
N SER A 53 4.37 14.62 -10.55
CA SER A 53 4.18 14.73 -9.10
C SER A 53 3.68 13.42 -8.49
N PHE A 54 2.76 12.73 -9.17
CA PHE A 54 2.31 11.39 -8.78
C PHE A 54 3.48 10.41 -8.67
N PHE A 55 4.29 10.31 -9.73
CA PHE A 55 5.40 9.35 -9.77
C PHE A 55 6.44 9.64 -8.71
N THR A 56 6.82 10.91 -8.52
CA THR A 56 7.77 11.31 -7.48
C THR A 56 7.28 10.88 -6.10
N TYR A 57 6.02 11.18 -5.77
CA TYR A 57 5.48 10.87 -4.45
C TYR A 57 5.34 9.36 -4.22
N VAL A 58 4.68 8.64 -5.13
CA VAL A 58 4.42 7.20 -4.95
C VAL A 58 5.71 6.39 -4.94
N ARG A 59 6.70 6.71 -5.80
CA ARG A 59 7.98 6.01 -5.77
C ARG A 59 8.79 6.33 -4.51
N HIS A 60 8.74 7.56 -4.03
CA HIS A 60 9.36 7.92 -2.75
C HIS A 60 8.80 7.07 -1.60
N VAL A 61 7.47 6.96 -1.50
CA VAL A 61 6.81 6.09 -0.51
C VAL A 61 7.19 4.62 -0.69
N GLY A 62 7.33 4.14 -1.92
CA GLY A 62 7.86 2.80 -2.21
C GLY A 62 9.24 2.60 -1.58
N GLY A 63 10.14 3.57 -1.80
CA GLY A 63 11.50 3.57 -1.26
C GLY A 63 11.58 3.55 0.27
N THR A 64 10.67 4.23 0.98
CA THR A 64 10.70 4.25 2.47
C THR A 64 10.49 2.87 3.08
N HIS A 65 9.80 1.95 2.38
CA HIS A 65 9.58 0.59 2.85
C HIS A 65 10.87 -0.26 2.88
N ARG A 66 11.98 0.20 2.28
CA ARG A 66 13.32 -0.40 2.46
C ARG A 66 13.81 -0.32 3.91
N GLN A 67 13.31 0.66 4.66
CA GLN A 67 13.64 0.82 6.08
C GLN A 67 12.92 -0.20 6.97
N VAL A 68 11.96 -0.95 6.44
CA VAL A 68 11.19 -1.97 7.17
C VAL A 68 11.91 -3.32 7.08
N PRO A 69 12.49 -3.83 8.17
CA PRO A 69 13.25 -5.08 8.13
C PRO A 69 12.37 -6.27 7.70
N GLY A 70 12.84 -7.03 6.71
CA GLY A 70 12.12 -8.20 6.19
C GLY A 70 10.96 -7.89 5.24
N PHE A 71 10.69 -6.61 4.94
CA PHE A 71 9.73 -6.25 3.91
C PHE A 71 10.24 -6.68 2.53
N LYS A 72 9.35 -7.25 1.71
CA LYS A 72 9.62 -7.63 0.32
C LYS A 72 8.65 -6.90 -0.60
N SER A 73 9.08 -6.55 -1.81
CA SER A 73 8.26 -5.77 -2.74
C SER A 73 6.93 -6.47 -3.10
N GLU A 74 6.88 -7.80 -3.12
CA GLU A 74 5.65 -8.56 -3.39
C GLU A 74 4.57 -8.34 -2.32
N ASN A 75 4.94 -7.86 -1.13
CA ASN A 75 3.99 -7.53 -0.09
C ASN A 75 3.06 -6.37 -0.49
N PHE A 76 3.50 -5.44 -1.34
CA PHE A 76 2.62 -4.40 -1.86
C PHE A 76 1.44 -4.98 -2.63
N MET A 77 1.67 -6.00 -3.45
CA MET A 77 0.64 -6.61 -4.29
C MET A 77 -0.49 -7.27 -3.47
N LYS A 78 -0.22 -7.67 -2.23
CA LYS A 78 -1.22 -8.26 -1.32
C LYS A 78 -2.31 -7.28 -0.89
N ILE A 79 -2.16 -5.98 -1.16
CA ILE A 79 -3.15 -4.94 -0.85
C ILE A 79 -4.26 -4.88 -1.91
N GLU A 80 -4.00 -5.31 -3.16
CA GLU A 80 -4.91 -5.15 -4.30
C GLU A 80 -6.32 -5.69 -4.01
N GLN A 81 -6.41 -6.98 -3.68
CA GLN A 81 -7.70 -7.64 -3.47
C GLN A 81 -8.46 -7.09 -2.24
N PRO A 82 -7.84 -6.95 -1.05
CA PRO A 82 -8.49 -6.32 0.10
C PRO A 82 -8.98 -4.90 -0.16
N PHE A 83 -8.25 -4.11 -0.94
CA PHE A 83 -8.66 -2.76 -1.32
C PHE A 83 -9.93 -2.79 -2.20
N LEU A 84 -9.97 -3.66 -3.21
CA LEU A 84 -11.13 -3.80 -4.11
C LEU A 84 -12.37 -4.28 -3.35
N GLU A 85 -12.22 -5.21 -2.42
CA GLU A 85 -13.31 -5.69 -1.57
C GLU A 85 -13.84 -4.59 -0.65
N ALA A 86 -12.94 -3.81 -0.04
CA ALA A 86 -13.32 -2.66 0.76
C ALA A 86 -14.04 -1.60 -0.08
N ALA A 87 -13.55 -1.29 -1.28
CA ALA A 87 -14.20 -0.36 -2.20
C ALA A 87 -15.61 -0.84 -2.58
N LYS A 88 -15.75 -2.12 -2.94
CA LYS A 88 -17.05 -2.74 -3.26
C LYS A 88 -18.04 -2.65 -2.09
N LYS A 89 -17.58 -2.97 -0.87
CA LYS A 89 -18.41 -2.91 0.33
C LYS A 89 -18.89 -1.48 0.62
N ASN A 90 -18.01 -0.49 0.49
CA ASN A 90 -18.34 0.91 0.79
C ASN A 90 -19.22 1.57 -0.28
N LEU A 91 -19.02 1.21 -1.55
CA LEU A 91 -19.79 1.78 -2.66
C LEU A 91 -21.12 1.07 -2.90
N GLY A 92 -21.27 -0.18 -2.44
CA GLY A 92 -22.51 -0.95 -2.53
C GLY A 92 -23.04 -1.00 -3.97
N GLU A 93 -24.28 -0.57 -4.18
CA GLU A 93 -24.92 -0.55 -5.51
C GLU A 93 -24.22 0.38 -6.52
N ARG A 94 -23.43 1.36 -6.05
CA ARG A 94 -22.64 2.23 -6.94
C ARG A 94 -21.40 1.53 -7.50
N TYR A 95 -21.02 0.37 -6.96
CA TYR A 95 -19.92 -0.44 -7.46
C TYR A 95 -20.33 -1.21 -8.72
N THR A 96 -20.47 -0.47 -9.81
CA THR A 96 -20.81 -1.04 -11.14
C THR A 96 -19.57 -1.68 -11.78
N PRO A 97 -19.74 -2.52 -12.82
CA PRO A 97 -18.60 -3.11 -13.54
C PRO A 97 -17.59 -2.08 -14.09
N ASN A 98 -18.08 -0.89 -14.48
CA ASN A 98 -17.21 0.19 -14.93
C ASN A 98 -16.37 0.75 -13.77
N ILE A 99 -16.99 0.97 -12.61
CA ILE A 99 -16.29 1.43 -11.41
C ILE A 99 -15.28 0.38 -10.94
N GLU A 100 -15.65 -0.90 -10.94
CA GLU A 100 -14.72 -2.00 -10.63
C GLU A 100 -13.47 -1.96 -11.51
N ASN A 101 -13.64 -1.78 -12.83
CA ASN A 101 -12.53 -1.72 -13.75
C ASN A 101 -11.60 -0.52 -13.48
N ILE A 102 -12.18 0.66 -13.21
CA ILE A 102 -11.40 1.87 -12.88
C ILE A 102 -10.59 1.65 -11.59
N TYR A 103 -11.20 1.10 -10.55
CA TYR A 103 -10.53 0.85 -9.28
C TYR A 103 -9.40 -0.18 -9.44
N LYS A 104 -9.62 -1.26 -10.19
CA LYS A 104 -8.58 -2.27 -10.51
C LYS A 104 -7.37 -1.65 -11.20
N LEU A 105 -7.60 -0.87 -12.26
CA LEU A 105 -6.51 -0.21 -12.98
C LEU A 105 -5.76 0.78 -12.09
N THR A 106 -6.50 1.57 -11.31
CA THR A 106 -5.93 2.61 -10.45
C THR A 106 -5.07 2.00 -9.34
N ILE A 107 -5.58 1.01 -8.60
CA ILE A 107 -4.81 0.41 -7.51
C ILE A 107 -3.58 -0.31 -8.03
N ARG A 108 -3.72 -1.05 -9.14
CA ARG A 108 -2.59 -1.76 -9.74
C ARG A 108 -1.49 -0.81 -10.20
N PHE A 109 -1.86 0.29 -10.84
CA PHE A 109 -0.92 1.32 -11.25
C PHE A 109 -0.14 1.93 -10.07
N ILE A 110 -0.82 2.18 -8.94
CA ILE A 110 -0.18 2.67 -7.71
C ILE A 110 0.79 1.63 -7.15
N LEU A 111 0.36 0.37 -7.03
CA LEU A 111 1.17 -0.71 -6.47
C LEU A 111 2.42 -0.99 -7.31
N GLU A 112 2.30 -0.97 -8.64
CA GLU A 112 3.44 -1.14 -9.55
C GLU A 112 4.47 -0.01 -9.37
N ASN A 113 4.03 1.23 -9.12
CA ASN A 113 4.95 2.35 -8.84
C ASN A 113 5.55 2.30 -7.43
N LEU A 114 4.84 1.77 -6.43
CA LEU A 114 5.41 1.51 -5.11
C LEU A 114 6.53 0.46 -5.19
N VAL A 115 6.29 -0.63 -5.92
CA VAL A 115 7.30 -1.67 -6.18
C VAL A 115 8.51 -1.07 -6.88
N LYS A 116 8.30 -0.30 -7.94
CA LYS A 116 9.38 0.35 -8.67
C LYS A 116 10.22 1.27 -7.78
N GLY A 117 9.58 2.13 -6.98
CA GLY A 117 10.29 3.02 -6.06
C GLY A 117 11.07 2.26 -4.97
N TYR A 118 10.53 1.13 -4.50
CA TYR A 118 11.23 0.25 -3.56
C TYR A 118 12.48 -0.39 -4.19
N GLU A 119 12.40 -0.85 -5.43
CA GLU A 119 13.49 -1.46 -6.17
C GLU A 119 14.59 -0.45 -6.51
N GLU A 120 14.23 0.72 -7.05
CA GLU A 120 15.15 1.82 -7.37
C GLU A 120 15.95 2.27 -6.14
N ALA A 121 15.28 2.44 -4.99
CA ALA A 121 15.94 2.76 -3.72
C ALA A 121 16.88 1.63 -3.24
N GLY A 122 16.63 0.38 -3.63
CA GLY A 122 17.52 -0.76 -3.37
C GLY A 122 18.82 -0.70 -4.19
N GLU A 123 18.74 -0.29 -5.45
CA GLU A 123 19.88 -0.20 -6.38
C GLU A 123 20.83 0.96 -6.03
N GLU A 124 20.29 2.12 -5.63
CA GLU A 124 21.10 3.27 -5.17
C GLU A 124 21.94 2.95 -3.93
N ASN A 125 21.39 2.17 -3.00
CA ASN A 125 22.09 1.73 -1.79
C ASN A 125 23.17 0.67 -2.07
N GLY A 126 23.07 -0.08 -3.17
CA GLY A 126 24.09 -1.04 -3.61
C GLY A 126 25.30 -0.39 -4.29
N THR A 127 25.09 0.76 -4.95
CA THR A 127 26.14 1.46 -5.71
C THR A 127 27.04 2.35 -4.84
N THR A 128 26.58 2.73 -3.64
CA THR A 128 27.32 3.63 -2.73
C THR A 128 28.29 2.90 -1.78
N GLN A 129 28.47 1.58 -1.94
CA GLN A 129 29.30 0.73 -1.07
C GLN A 129 30.53 0.07 -1.75
N THR A 130 30.95 0.55 -2.92
CA THR A 130 32.21 0.13 -3.57
C THR A 130 33.16 1.30 -3.75
#